data_AF-A0A422MUA3-F1
#
_entry.id   AF-A0A422MUA3-F1
#
_cell.length_a   1.000
_cell.length_b   1.000
_cell.length_c   1.000
_cell.angle_alpha   90.00
_cell.angle_beta   90.00
_cell.angle_gamma   90.00
#
_symmetry.space_group_name_H-M   'P 1'
#
loop_
_entity.id
_entity.type
_entity.pdbx_description
1 polymer ?
#
loop_
_entity_poly.entity_id
_entity_poly.type
_entity_poly.pdbx_seq_one_letter_code
_entity_poly.pdbx_strand_id
1 'polypeptide(L)'
;MAFRLTLPALGSRAKGYENRVMVYAHRRHRARYQAPKLPHTRSPLANKPPEEYGNTWDPRTGMDWYCRMRHRGAYRHWPWARWTDDPVRHHHEAPPSRTFSHISNGSNDGVPLWNYYAEVGQEYNTPSHFPLHYMTPFIHQYTGKVWSKHDIERHLRLIEERTGLLSIQDVHDNLPRLQEWGEVEMGAVPHGLIQHVEMLADEIVLQNQKKTFRKKLHESGVLRTSTMERYYALPHLRSGPAMPRILAQPSGVFPWGKYTYMLGGTKIHPLHRPDGFFKDNMYPA
;
A
#
# COMPACT_ATOMS: atom_id res chain seq x y z
N MET A 1 -17.44 5.98 -90.53
CA MET A 1 -16.06 6.02 -90.00
C MET A 1 -16.14 6.70 -88.63
N ALA A 2 -15.66 6.19 -87.50
CA ALA A 2 -14.74 5.10 -87.22
C ALA A 2 -15.10 4.49 -85.84
N PHE A 3 -14.83 3.19 -85.68
CA PHE A 3 -14.82 2.51 -84.39
C PHE A 3 -13.78 3.14 -83.46
N ARG A 4 -14.13 3.36 -82.19
CA ARG A 4 -13.13 3.49 -81.12
C ARG A 4 -13.37 2.46 -80.04
N LEU A 5 -12.47 1.47 -80.08
CA LEU A 5 -12.21 0.45 -79.09
C LEU A 5 -11.62 1.06 -77.81
N THR A 6 -11.87 0.35 -76.72
CA THR A 6 -11.48 0.63 -75.34
C THR A 6 -9.97 0.55 -75.10
N LEU A 7 -9.47 1.37 -74.18
CA LEU A 7 -8.22 1.10 -73.45
C LEU A 7 -8.52 1.16 -71.94
N PRO A 8 -8.33 0.06 -71.18
CA PRO A 8 -8.43 0.08 -69.74
C PRO A 8 -7.11 0.62 -69.17
N ALA A 9 -7.13 1.82 -68.60
CA ALA A 9 -6.02 2.28 -67.79
C ALA A 9 -6.08 1.55 -66.43
N LEU A 10 -5.12 0.66 -66.20
CA LEU A 10 -4.77 0.09 -64.91
C LEU A 10 -4.31 1.20 -63.97
N GLY A 11 -5.27 1.87 -63.33
CA GLY A 11 -5.04 2.75 -62.20
C GLY A 11 -4.85 1.91 -60.94
N SER A 12 -3.61 1.54 -60.64
CA SER A 12 -3.16 1.08 -59.33
C SER A 12 -3.37 2.18 -58.29
N ARG A 13 -4.60 2.30 -57.78
CA ARG A 13 -4.89 3.17 -56.64
C ARG A 13 -4.58 2.42 -55.35
N ALA A 14 -3.55 2.91 -54.67
CA ALA A 14 -3.23 2.63 -53.29
C ALA A 14 -4.51 2.52 -52.44
N LYS A 15 -4.63 1.42 -51.69
CA LYS A 15 -5.55 1.33 -50.55
C LYS A 15 -5.04 2.27 -49.46
N GLY A 16 -5.35 3.55 -49.63
CA GLY A 16 -5.35 4.52 -48.56
C GLY A 16 -6.44 4.12 -47.57
N TYR A 17 -6.06 4.11 -46.30
CA TYR A 17 -6.98 4.07 -45.16
C TYR A 17 -7.94 5.27 -45.24
N GLU A 18 -9.02 5.15 -45.98
CA GLU A 18 -10.17 6.03 -45.82
C GLU A 18 -11.03 5.46 -44.68
N ASN A 19 -10.92 6.10 -43.52
CA ASN A 19 -11.87 6.01 -42.42
C ASN A 19 -13.28 6.38 -42.93
N ARG A 20 -13.97 5.44 -43.56
CA ARG A 20 -15.43 5.49 -43.68
C ARG A 20 -15.98 5.03 -42.35
N VAL A 21 -16.25 6.01 -41.50
CA VAL A 21 -17.21 5.92 -40.41
C VAL A 21 -18.56 5.55 -41.03
N MET A 22 -18.77 4.25 -41.24
CA MET A 22 -20.07 3.69 -41.60
C MET A 22 -20.93 3.73 -40.34
N VAL A 23 -21.58 4.88 -40.13
CA VAL A 23 -22.75 4.98 -39.25
C VAL A 23 -23.84 4.14 -39.89
N TYR A 24 -23.89 2.85 -39.53
CA TYR A 24 -25.05 2.03 -39.82
C TYR A 24 -26.21 2.55 -38.97
N ALA A 25 -27.08 3.30 -39.63
CA ALA A 25 -28.35 3.73 -39.10
C ALA A 25 -29.16 2.52 -38.60
N HIS A 26 -29.54 2.63 -37.33
CA HIS A 26 -30.53 1.83 -36.62
C HIS A 26 -31.72 1.39 -37.50
N ARG A 27 -31.78 0.09 -37.85
CA ARG A 27 -33.07 -0.61 -37.92
C ARG A 27 -33.28 -1.32 -36.59
N ARG A 28 -34.40 -0.99 -35.93
CA ARG A 28 -34.87 -1.51 -34.63
C ARG A 28 -35.23 -3.00 -34.69
N HIS A 29 -34.27 -3.87 -34.98
CA HIS A 29 -34.27 -5.23 -34.44
C HIS A 29 -33.32 -5.22 -33.25
N ARG A 30 -33.72 -5.85 -32.13
CA ARG A 30 -32.85 -6.07 -30.97
C ARG A 30 -31.49 -6.57 -31.47
N ALA A 31 -30.52 -5.67 -31.60
CA ALA A 31 -29.14 -6.05 -31.84
C ALA A 31 -28.74 -6.84 -30.61
N ARG A 32 -28.84 -8.17 -30.69
CA ARG A 32 -28.20 -9.06 -29.74
C ARG A 32 -26.73 -8.67 -29.84
N TYR A 33 -26.26 -7.91 -28.86
CA TYR A 33 -24.87 -7.53 -28.74
C TYR A 33 -24.03 -8.77 -29.02
N GLN A 34 -23.24 -8.72 -30.09
CA GLN A 34 -22.40 -9.85 -30.47
C GLN A 34 -21.49 -10.20 -29.29
N ALA A 35 -21.36 -11.49 -29.01
CA ALA A 35 -20.46 -11.96 -27.98
C ALA A 35 -19.03 -11.47 -28.29
N PRO A 36 -18.24 -11.09 -27.27
CA PRO A 36 -16.85 -10.71 -27.49
C PRO A 36 -16.09 -11.81 -28.23
N LYS A 37 -15.23 -11.43 -29.19
CA LYS A 37 -14.44 -12.38 -29.98
C LYS A 37 -13.59 -13.25 -29.04
N LEU A 38 -13.50 -14.56 -29.32
CA LEU A 38 -12.82 -15.59 -28.51
C LEU A 38 -11.41 -15.23 -27.97
N PRO A 39 -10.51 -14.53 -28.68
CA PRO A 39 -9.20 -14.18 -28.11
C PRO A 39 -9.29 -13.14 -26.97
N HIS A 40 -10.31 -12.28 -26.98
CA HIS A 40 -10.54 -11.31 -25.90
C HIS A 40 -11.17 -11.94 -24.66
N THR A 41 -11.76 -13.14 -24.76
CA THR A 41 -12.40 -13.80 -23.61
C THR A 41 -11.45 -14.69 -22.81
N ARG A 42 -10.32 -15.14 -23.39
CA ARG A 42 -9.33 -16.01 -22.75
C ARG A 42 -8.05 -15.28 -22.29
N SER A 43 -7.92 -14.00 -22.62
CA SER A 43 -6.78 -13.19 -22.16
C SER A 43 -6.86 -12.96 -20.65
N PRO A 44 -5.75 -13.08 -19.89
CA PRO A 44 -5.71 -12.77 -18.45
C PRO A 44 -6.17 -11.35 -18.10
N LEU A 45 -6.14 -10.42 -19.07
CA LEU A 45 -6.55 -9.03 -18.92
C LEU A 45 -8.06 -8.81 -19.10
N ALA A 46 -8.80 -9.84 -19.53
CA ALA A 46 -10.22 -9.72 -19.86
C ALA A 46 -11.04 -9.34 -18.61
N ASN A 47 -11.97 -8.39 -18.80
CA ASN A 47 -12.91 -7.91 -17.78
C ASN A 47 -12.28 -7.36 -16.49
N LYS A 48 -10.98 -7.07 -16.49
CA LYS A 48 -10.28 -6.42 -15.38
C LYS A 48 -10.06 -4.94 -15.65
N PRO A 49 -10.14 -4.07 -14.62
CA PRO A 49 -9.60 -2.73 -14.71
C PRO A 49 -8.05 -2.79 -14.75
N PRO A 50 -7.37 -1.80 -15.36
CA PRO A 50 -5.92 -1.83 -15.54
C PRO A 50 -5.11 -2.01 -14.26
N GLU A 51 -5.60 -1.49 -13.12
CA GLU A 51 -4.95 -1.58 -11.82
C GLU A 51 -4.87 -3.03 -11.30
N GLU A 52 -5.80 -3.90 -11.71
CA GLU A 52 -5.85 -5.31 -11.29
C GLU A 52 -5.09 -6.25 -12.24
N TYR A 53 -4.45 -5.74 -13.30
CA TYR A 53 -3.75 -6.59 -14.28
C TYR A 53 -2.55 -7.34 -13.68
N GLY A 54 -1.93 -6.80 -12.63
CA GLY A 54 -0.86 -7.49 -11.90
C GLY A 54 -1.32 -8.77 -11.20
N ASN A 55 -2.62 -8.88 -10.90
CA ASN A 55 -3.20 -10.09 -10.29
C ASN A 55 -3.44 -11.13 -11.40
N THR A 56 -2.51 -12.06 -11.58
CA THR A 56 -2.66 -13.16 -12.54
C THR A 56 -3.40 -14.37 -11.96
N TRP A 57 -3.54 -14.42 -10.64
CA TRP A 57 -4.09 -15.54 -9.88
C TRP A 57 -5.63 -15.61 -9.90
N ASP A 58 -6.34 -14.51 -10.19
CA ASP A 58 -7.80 -14.43 -10.31
C ASP A 58 -8.26 -14.05 -11.74
N PRO A 59 -8.12 -14.92 -12.74
CA PRO A 59 -8.54 -14.57 -14.10
C PRO A 59 -10.07 -14.32 -14.17
N ARG A 60 -10.48 -13.09 -14.54
CA ARG A 60 -11.90 -12.71 -14.77
C ARG A 60 -12.34 -12.97 -16.21
N THR A 61 -11.74 -13.98 -16.84
CA THR A 61 -12.03 -14.44 -18.19
C THR A 61 -13.38 -15.14 -18.30
N GLY A 62 -13.88 -15.30 -19.53
CA GLY A 62 -15.11 -16.06 -19.80
C GLY A 62 -16.38 -15.22 -19.92
N MET A 63 -17.43 -15.87 -20.46
CA MET A 63 -18.69 -15.21 -20.80
C MET A 63 -19.50 -14.82 -19.56
N ASP A 64 -19.44 -15.61 -18.50
CA ASP A 64 -20.17 -15.33 -17.26
C ASP A 64 -19.67 -14.07 -16.57
N TRP A 65 -18.35 -13.91 -16.45
CA TRP A 65 -17.74 -12.67 -15.94
C TRP A 65 -18.06 -11.46 -16.82
N TYR A 66 -18.04 -11.63 -18.15
CA TYR A 66 -18.47 -10.58 -19.07
C TYR A 66 -19.94 -10.16 -18.83
N CYS A 67 -20.84 -11.14 -18.66
CA CYS A 67 -22.25 -10.88 -18.36
C CYS A 67 -22.47 -10.24 -16.99
N ARG A 68 -21.70 -10.63 -15.96
CA ARG A 68 -21.73 -10.02 -14.62
C ARG A 68 -21.30 -8.56 -14.67
N MET A 69 -20.15 -8.27 -15.27
CA MET A 69 -19.60 -6.91 -15.38
C MET A 69 -20.47 -5.97 -16.24
N ARG A 70 -21.20 -6.52 -17.20
CA ARG A 70 -22.15 -5.76 -18.04
C ARG A 70 -23.60 -5.81 -17.53
N HIS A 71 -23.85 -6.44 -16.37
CA HIS A 71 -25.17 -6.61 -15.76
C HIS A 71 -26.23 -7.16 -16.74
N ARG A 72 -25.93 -8.30 -17.37
CA ARG A 72 -26.78 -8.91 -18.41
C ARG A 72 -27.46 -10.19 -17.96
N GLY A 73 -28.65 -10.45 -18.50
CA GLY A 73 -29.39 -11.70 -18.32
C GLY A 73 -29.63 -12.00 -16.84
N ALA A 74 -29.17 -13.17 -16.39
CA ALA A 74 -29.26 -13.61 -15.01
C ALA A 74 -28.57 -12.66 -14.00
N TYR A 75 -27.58 -11.87 -14.44
CA TYR A 75 -26.78 -10.99 -13.58
C TYR A 75 -27.20 -9.52 -13.64
N ARG A 76 -28.45 -9.23 -14.06
CA ARG A 76 -28.97 -7.85 -14.19
C ARG A 76 -28.79 -7.01 -12.92
N HIS A 77 -28.87 -7.61 -11.73
CA HIS A 77 -28.74 -6.93 -10.45
C HIS A 77 -27.50 -7.35 -9.65
N TRP A 78 -26.43 -7.76 -10.32
CA TRP A 78 -25.16 -8.12 -9.67
C TRP A 78 -24.52 -6.94 -8.92
N PRO A 79 -23.80 -7.16 -7.81
CA PRO A 79 -23.83 -8.36 -6.98
C PRO A 79 -25.13 -8.43 -6.15
N TRP A 80 -25.55 -9.64 -5.79
CA TRP A 80 -26.80 -9.86 -5.04
C TRP A 80 -26.69 -9.56 -3.55
N ALA A 81 -25.50 -9.65 -2.98
CA ALA A 81 -25.18 -9.12 -1.66
C ALA A 81 -24.22 -7.94 -1.87
N ARG A 82 -24.54 -6.79 -1.28
CA ARG A 82 -23.83 -5.52 -1.47
C ARG A 82 -23.39 -4.96 -0.14
N TRP A 83 -22.47 -3.99 -0.18
CA TRP A 83 -21.93 -3.33 1.01
C TRP A 83 -22.99 -2.74 1.93
N THR A 84 -24.12 -2.28 1.37
CA THR A 84 -25.24 -1.69 2.10
C THR A 84 -26.21 -2.73 2.64
N ASP A 85 -25.88 -4.02 2.62
CA ASP A 85 -26.71 -5.05 3.21
C ASP A 85 -26.02 -5.50 4.51
N ASP A 86 -26.50 -5.05 5.68
CA ASP A 86 -26.06 -5.50 7.00
C ASP A 86 -27.02 -6.60 7.49
N PRO A 87 -26.67 -7.90 7.33
CA PRO A 87 -27.52 -9.00 7.78
C PRO A 87 -27.52 -9.20 9.30
N VAL A 88 -26.62 -8.54 10.04
CA VAL A 88 -26.48 -8.69 11.49
C VAL A 88 -27.40 -7.73 12.22
N ARG A 89 -27.37 -6.44 11.84
CA ARG A 89 -28.15 -5.39 12.51
C ARG A 89 -29.31 -4.86 11.69
N HIS A 90 -29.40 -5.23 10.42
CA HIS A 90 -30.45 -4.75 9.51
C HIS A 90 -30.55 -3.21 9.45
N HIS A 91 -29.42 -2.52 9.60
CA HIS A 91 -29.31 -1.05 9.67
C HIS A 91 -30.09 -0.39 10.83
N HIS A 92 -30.45 -1.15 11.85
CA HIS A 92 -30.97 -0.59 13.09
C HIS A 92 -29.84 -0.23 14.05
N GLU A 93 -29.92 0.94 14.67
CA GLU A 93 -29.02 1.33 15.75
C GLU A 93 -29.29 0.42 16.97
N ALA A 94 -28.24 -0.22 17.47
CA ALA A 94 -28.26 -0.99 18.71
C ALA A 94 -27.62 -0.14 19.82
N PRO A 95 -28.05 -0.29 21.09
CA PRO A 95 -29.17 -1.09 21.61
C PRO A 95 -30.51 -0.32 21.72
N PRO A 96 -31.67 -1.01 21.75
CA PRO A 96 -32.95 -0.36 22.00
C PRO A 96 -32.99 0.29 23.40
N SER A 97 -33.55 1.50 23.49
CA SER A 97 -33.77 2.24 24.75
C SER A 97 -34.80 1.51 25.63
N ARG A 98 -34.32 0.54 26.42
CA ARG A 98 -35.15 -0.27 27.34
C ARG A 98 -34.61 -0.25 28.77
N THR A 99 -34.01 0.86 29.18
CA THR A 99 -33.67 1.12 30.58
C THR A 99 -34.94 1.27 31.41
N PHE A 100 -34.96 0.64 32.60
CA PHE A 100 -36.12 0.65 33.50
C PHE A 100 -36.48 2.06 33.98
N SER A 101 -35.46 2.91 34.19
CA SER A 101 -35.65 4.31 34.58
C SER A 101 -35.43 5.24 33.38
N HIS A 102 -36.27 6.26 33.26
CA HIS A 102 -36.11 7.30 32.23
C HIS A 102 -34.89 8.19 32.49
N ILE A 103 -34.44 8.32 33.74
CA ILE A 103 -33.29 9.15 34.14
C ILE A 103 -31.97 8.53 33.66
N SER A 104 -31.89 7.20 33.62
CA SER A 104 -30.73 6.46 33.12
C SER A 104 -30.79 6.16 31.62
N ASN A 105 -31.72 6.78 30.89
CA ASN A 105 -31.81 6.55 29.44
C ASN A 105 -30.55 7.08 28.75
N GLY A 106 -29.88 6.24 27.97
CA GLY A 106 -28.59 6.55 27.33
C GLY A 106 -27.35 6.21 28.15
N SER A 107 -27.47 5.57 29.33
CA SER A 107 -26.31 5.10 30.11
C SER A 107 -25.44 4.07 29.38
N ASN A 108 -26.02 3.41 28.38
CA ASN A 108 -25.40 2.34 27.60
C ASN A 108 -25.10 2.79 26.15
N ASP A 109 -25.20 4.09 25.87
CA ASP A 109 -24.84 4.62 24.57
C ASP A 109 -23.32 4.60 24.40
N GLY A 110 -22.86 4.45 23.15
CA GLY A 110 -21.43 4.42 22.83
C GLY A 110 -20.72 3.16 23.29
N VAL A 111 -21.44 2.05 23.55
CA VAL A 111 -20.84 0.73 23.71
C VAL A 111 -20.33 0.24 22.35
N PRO A 112 -19.06 -0.14 22.23
CA PRO A 112 -18.49 -0.57 20.97
C PRO A 112 -19.07 -1.89 20.47
N LEU A 113 -19.38 -1.93 19.18
CA LEU A 113 -19.94 -3.12 18.52
C LEU A 113 -18.86 -4.10 18.03
N TRP A 114 -17.65 -3.58 17.78
CA TRP A 114 -16.45 -4.30 17.40
C TRP A 114 -15.24 -3.44 17.78
N ASN A 115 -14.02 -3.91 17.48
CA ASN A 115 -12.83 -3.12 17.76
C ASN A 115 -12.67 -2.03 16.70
N TYR A 116 -13.18 -0.82 16.97
CA TYR A 116 -13.11 0.27 16.00
C TYR A 116 -11.69 0.65 15.56
N TYR A 117 -10.70 0.38 16.41
CA TYR A 117 -9.34 0.87 16.26
C TYR A 117 -8.45 -0.10 15.47
N ALA A 118 -8.56 -1.40 15.75
CA ALA A 118 -7.78 -2.43 15.05
C ALA A 118 -8.19 -2.57 13.57
N GLU A 119 -9.49 -2.53 13.28
CA GLU A 119 -10.04 -2.70 11.93
C GLU A 119 -9.69 -1.52 11.01
N VAL A 120 -9.71 -0.31 11.56
CA VAL A 120 -9.41 0.91 10.77
C VAL A 120 -7.91 1.10 10.62
N GLY A 121 -7.11 0.76 11.64
CA GLY A 121 -5.66 0.92 11.61
C GLY A 121 -5.23 2.38 11.42
N GLN A 122 -5.97 3.31 12.03
CA GLN A 122 -5.65 4.74 11.96
C GLN A 122 -4.24 5.00 12.50
N GLU A 123 -3.51 5.92 11.86
CA GLU A 123 -2.22 6.32 12.40
C GLU A 123 -2.36 7.27 13.59
N TYR A 124 -1.99 6.79 14.77
CA TYR A 124 -1.86 7.61 15.96
C TYR A 124 -0.44 8.20 16.06
N ASN A 125 -0.38 9.51 16.25
CA ASN A 125 0.86 10.26 16.52
C ASN A 125 1.00 10.55 18.03
N THR A 126 0.49 9.65 18.86
CA THR A 126 0.52 9.73 20.33
C THR A 126 1.51 8.71 20.89
N PRO A 127 2.63 9.16 21.46
CA PRO A 127 3.54 8.29 22.21
C PRO A 127 2.84 7.64 23.41
N SER A 128 3.21 6.40 23.76
CA SER A 128 2.55 5.64 24.83
C SER A 128 2.67 6.28 26.23
N HIS A 129 3.69 7.12 26.46
CA HIS A 129 3.88 7.81 27.74
C HIS A 129 2.99 9.06 27.89
N PHE A 130 2.19 9.40 26.88
CA PHE A 130 1.29 10.54 26.98
C PHE A 130 0.09 10.23 27.89
N PRO A 131 -0.51 11.26 28.50
CA PRO A 131 -1.70 11.12 29.32
C PRO A 131 -2.95 10.79 28.48
N LEU A 132 -4.01 10.30 29.15
CA LEU A 132 -5.19 9.72 28.51
C LEU A 132 -6.00 10.76 27.73
N HIS A 133 -6.02 12.02 28.15
CA HIS A 133 -6.75 13.07 27.41
C HIS A 133 -6.32 13.25 25.93
N TYR A 134 -5.13 12.78 25.54
CA TYR A 134 -4.72 12.75 24.13
C TYR A 134 -5.48 11.72 23.29
N MET A 135 -6.19 10.77 23.91
CA MET A 135 -7.03 9.77 23.26
C MET A 135 -8.39 10.33 22.82
N THR A 136 -8.84 11.41 23.45
CA THR A 136 -10.13 12.07 23.21
C THR A 136 -10.50 12.24 21.73
N PRO A 137 -9.66 12.82 20.85
CA PRO A 137 -10.04 13.01 19.45
C PRO A 137 -10.35 11.71 18.72
N PHE A 138 -9.70 10.60 19.08
CA PHE A 138 -9.91 9.30 18.43
C PHE A 138 -11.17 8.60 18.95
N ILE A 139 -11.46 8.72 20.25
CA ILE A 139 -12.72 8.21 20.83
C ILE A 139 -13.92 8.97 20.26
N HIS A 140 -13.82 10.30 20.15
CA HIS A 140 -14.90 11.14 19.69
C HIS A 140 -15.35 10.85 18.25
N GLN A 141 -14.47 10.34 17.37
CA GLN A 141 -14.85 9.98 16.00
C GLN A 141 -15.93 8.90 15.92
N TYR A 142 -15.95 7.97 16.87
CA TYR A 142 -16.93 6.88 16.92
C TYR A 142 -18.11 7.18 17.86
N THR A 143 -17.90 8.09 18.82
CA THR A 143 -18.86 8.37 19.91
C THR A 143 -19.45 9.78 19.86
N GLY A 144 -19.19 10.55 18.81
CA GLY A 144 -19.56 11.99 18.75
C GLY A 144 -21.05 12.29 18.73
N LYS A 145 -21.92 11.31 18.46
CA LYS A 145 -23.37 11.43 18.66
C LYS A 145 -23.78 11.33 20.14
N VAL A 146 -22.92 10.75 20.98
CA VAL A 146 -23.18 10.42 22.39
C VAL A 146 -22.54 11.43 23.32
N TRP A 147 -21.22 11.66 23.17
CA TRP A 147 -20.46 12.55 24.05
C TRP A 147 -19.71 13.61 23.25
N SER A 148 -19.67 14.83 23.80
CA SER A 148 -18.83 15.88 23.24
C SER A 148 -17.35 15.58 23.50
N LYS A 149 -16.47 16.23 22.74
CA LYS A 149 -15.02 16.13 22.94
C LYS A 149 -14.61 16.51 24.38
N HIS A 150 -15.26 17.54 24.95
CA HIS A 150 -14.96 18.03 26.29
C HIS A 150 -15.43 17.04 27.38
N ASP A 151 -16.59 16.40 27.18
CA ASP A 151 -17.10 15.41 28.13
C ASP A 151 -16.19 14.18 28.19
N ILE A 152 -15.75 13.69 27.03
CA ILE A 152 -14.78 12.58 26.93
C ILE A 152 -13.50 12.96 27.67
N GLU A 153 -12.93 14.13 27.38
CA GLU A 153 -11.71 14.59 28.05
C GLU A 153 -11.88 14.66 29.57
N ARG A 154 -13.01 15.18 30.06
CA ARG A 154 -13.31 15.26 31.49
C ARG A 154 -13.39 13.87 32.12
N HIS A 155 -14.05 12.91 31.47
CA HIS A 155 -14.12 11.54 31.95
C HIS A 155 -12.75 10.85 31.97
N LEU A 156 -11.92 11.07 30.95
CA LEU A 156 -10.55 10.53 30.93
C LEU A 156 -9.70 11.09 32.07
N ARG A 157 -9.79 12.39 32.37
CA ARG A 157 -9.12 12.97 33.54
C ARG A 157 -9.64 12.39 34.87
N LEU A 158 -10.93 12.11 34.96
CA LEU A 158 -11.50 11.44 36.13
C LEU A 158 -10.92 10.02 36.30
N ILE A 159 -10.75 9.28 35.21
CA ILE A 159 -10.06 7.98 35.23
C ILE A 159 -8.63 8.15 35.74
N GLU A 160 -7.87 9.12 35.20
CA GLU A 160 -6.49 9.41 35.64
C GLU A 160 -6.43 9.66 37.17
N GLU A 161 -7.32 10.51 37.70
CA GLU A 161 -7.38 10.87 39.12
C GLU A 161 -7.81 9.71 40.03
N ARG A 162 -8.80 8.92 39.61
CA ARG A 162 -9.43 7.89 40.46
C ARG A 162 -8.72 6.55 40.42
N THR A 163 -8.19 6.17 39.25
CA THR A 163 -7.48 4.90 39.09
C THR A 163 -5.98 5.05 39.32
N GLY A 164 -5.42 6.25 39.17
CA GLY A 164 -3.97 6.48 39.18
C GLY A 164 -3.26 6.00 37.92
N LEU A 165 -4.00 5.64 36.86
CA LEU A 165 -3.46 5.30 35.54
C LEU A 165 -3.27 6.60 34.75
N LEU A 166 -2.06 7.16 34.82
CA LEU A 166 -1.80 8.51 34.31
C LEU A 166 -1.41 8.54 32.83
N SER A 167 -0.89 7.44 32.29
CA SER A 167 -0.48 7.34 30.90
C SER A 167 -1.20 6.23 30.13
N ILE A 168 -1.18 6.33 28.80
CA ILE A 168 -1.72 5.30 27.91
C ILE A 168 -1.01 3.95 28.14
N GLN A 169 0.29 3.99 28.38
CA GLN A 169 1.08 2.81 28.72
C GLN A 169 0.62 2.16 30.04
N ASP A 170 0.32 2.97 31.06
CA ASP A 170 -0.14 2.44 32.35
C ASP A 170 -1.46 1.70 32.22
N VAL A 171 -2.37 2.20 31.37
CA VAL A 171 -3.65 1.55 31.06
C VAL A 171 -3.42 0.21 30.35
N HIS A 172 -2.52 0.16 29.36
CA HIS A 172 -2.20 -1.08 28.67
C HIS A 172 -1.60 -2.13 29.63
N ASP A 173 -0.67 -1.72 30.49
CA ASP A 173 0.02 -2.64 31.40
C ASP A 173 -0.87 -3.08 32.58
N ASN A 174 -1.86 -2.26 32.98
CA ASN A 174 -2.72 -2.49 34.14
C ASN A 174 -4.22 -2.50 33.78
N LEU A 175 -4.55 -3.07 32.63
CA LEU A 175 -5.91 -3.18 32.12
C LEU A 175 -6.91 -3.79 33.13
N PRO A 176 -6.58 -4.86 33.89
CA PRO A 176 -7.50 -5.41 34.90
C PRO A 176 -7.92 -4.38 35.96
N ARG A 177 -7.00 -3.49 36.36
CA ARG A 177 -7.29 -2.45 37.35
C ARG A 177 -8.32 -1.44 36.84
N LEU A 178 -8.26 -1.10 35.55
CA LEU A 178 -9.25 -0.21 34.92
C LEU A 178 -10.63 -0.87 34.86
N GLN A 179 -10.68 -2.16 34.50
CA GLN A 179 -11.92 -2.94 34.42
C GLN A 179 -12.57 -3.10 35.80
N GLU A 180 -11.81 -3.56 36.79
CA GLU A 180 -12.29 -3.71 38.17
C GLU A 180 -12.83 -2.38 38.74
N TRP A 181 -12.10 -1.28 38.53
CA TRP A 181 -12.57 0.03 38.96
C TRP A 181 -13.86 0.46 38.25
N GLY A 182 -13.97 0.21 36.94
CA GLY A 182 -15.17 0.50 36.16
C GLY A 182 -16.41 -0.28 36.62
N GLU A 183 -16.21 -1.51 37.07
CA GLU A 183 -17.27 -2.36 37.65
C GLU A 183 -17.66 -1.93 39.08
N VAL A 184 -16.69 -1.50 39.90
CA VAL A 184 -16.95 -1.10 41.30
C VAL A 184 -17.62 0.28 41.37
N GLU A 185 -17.14 1.27 40.61
CA GLU A 185 -17.64 2.66 40.62
C GLU A 185 -18.79 2.89 39.63
N MET A 186 -19.46 1.81 39.20
CA MET A 186 -20.52 1.79 38.18
C MET A 186 -21.34 3.09 38.13
N GLY A 187 -21.18 3.84 37.02
CA GLY A 187 -21.90 5.10 36.78
C GLY A 187 -21.08 6.38 36.93
N ALA A 188 -19.86 6.34 37.49
CA ALA A 188 -18.96 7.50 37.50
C ALA A 188 -18.46 7.89 36.09
N VAL A 189 -18.20 6.86 35.27
CA VAL A 189 -17.86 6.98 33.85
C VAL A 189 -18.75 6.01 33.08
N PRO A 190 -19.26 6.38 31.89
CA PRO A 190 -20.01 5.45 31.06
C PRO A 190 -19.16 4.21 30.72
N HIS A 191 -19.68 3.00 30.94
CA HIS A 191 -18.93 1.76 30.73
C HIS A 191 -18.46 1.58 29.28
N GLY A 192 -19.23 2.06 28.30
CA GLY A 192 -18.79 2.08 26.90
C GLY A 192 -17.51 2.87 26.69
N LEU A 193 -17.33 3.99 27.41
CA LEU A 193 -16.09 4.77 27.35
C LEU A 193 -14.89 4.01 27.90
N ILE A 194 -15.07 3.22 28.96
CA ILE A 194 -14.01 2.38 29.54
C ILE A 194 -13.53 1.35 28.51
N GLN A 195 -14.46 0.69 27.81
CA GLN A 195 -14.14 -0.26 26.73
C GLN A 195 -13.43 0.42 25.55
N HIS A 196 -13.83 1.65 25.20
CA HIS A 196 -13.13 2.45 24.19
C HIS A 196 -11.70 2.80 24.60
N VAL A 197 -11.47 3.15 25.88
CA VAL A 197 -10.14 3.43 26.42
C VAL A 197 -9.26 2.19 26.38
N GLU A 198 -9.80 1.04 26.80
CA GLU A 198 -9.11 -0.25 26.77
C GLU A 198 -8.56 -0.57 25.38
N MET A 199 -9.45 -0.67 24.38
CA MET A 199 -9.07 -1.07 23.03
C MET A 199 -8.15 -0.04 22.34
N LEU A 200 -8.35 1.26 22.59
CA LEU A 200 -7.55 2.30 21.99
C LEU A 200 -6.15 2.38 22.62
N ALA A 201 -6.03 2.18 23.93
CA ALA A 201 -4.73 2.17 24.59
C ALA A 201 -3.87 1.02 24.06
N ASP A 202 -4.45 -0.18 23.96
CA ASP A 202 -3.79 -1.35 23.38
C ASP A 202 -3.31 -1.09 21.95
N GLU A 203 -4.16 -0.53 21.09
CA GLU A 203 -3.78 -0.27 19.70
C GLU A 203 -2.70 0.83 19.58
N ILE A 204 -2.76 1.90 20.38
CA ILE A 204 -1.72 2.95 20.40
C ILE A 204 -0.37 2.35 20.81
N VAL A 205 -0.34 1.54 21.87
CA VAL A 205 0.90 0.92 22.33
C VAL A 205 1.42 -0.07 21.29
N LEU A 206 0.56 -0.91 20.74
CA LEU A 206 0.92 -1.86 19.69
C LEU A 206 1.46 -1.15 18.44
N GLN A 207 0.85 -0.04 18.02
CA GLN A 207 1.34 0.76 16.90
C GLN A 207 2.73 1.35 17.18
N ASN A 208 2.96 1.85 18.39
CA ASN A 208 4.28 2.37 18.80
C ASN A 208 5.34 1.26 18.85
N GLN A 209 4.99 0.06 19.31
CA GLN A 209 5.85 -1.12 19.23
C GLN A 209 6.19 -1.49 17.78
N LYS A 210 5.20 -1.50 16.88
CA LYS A 210 5.41 -1.72 15.44
C LYS A 210 6.35 -0.66 14.83
N LYS A 211 6.17 0.62 15.18
CA LYS A 211 7.02 1.75 14.72
C LYS A 211 8.46 1.60 15.19
N THR A 212 8.67 1.31 16.48
CA THR A 212 10.02 1.12 17.05
C THR A 212 10.72 -0.11 16.49
N PHE A 213 10.01 -1.23 16.35
CA PHE A 213 10.52 -2.45 15.74
C PHE A 213 10.94 -2.22 14.28
N ARG A 214 10.11 -1.50 13.51
CA ARG A 214 10.43 -1.14 12.12
C ARG A 214 11.70 -0.30 12.02
N LYS A 215 11.89 0.67 12.93
CA LYS A 215 13.11 1.50 12.96
C LYS A 215 14.36 0.64 13.24
N LYS A 216 14.30 -0.25 14.23
CA LYS A 216 15.40 -1.18 14.54
C LYS A 216 15.72 -2.11 13.36
N LEU A 217 14.70 -2.61 12.67
CA LEU A 217 14.89 -3.43 11.46
C LEU A 217 15.52 -2.67 10.29
N HIS A 218 15.24 -1.37 10.17
CA HIS A 218 15.87 -0.54 9.15
C HIS A 218 17.38 -0.43 9.37
N GLU A 219 17.79 -0.23 10.63
CA GLU A 219 19.20 -0.20 11.03
C GLU A 219 19.88 -1.56 10.84
N SER A 220 19.13 -2.67 10.91
CA SER A 220 19.63 -4.02 10.61
C SER A 220 19.62 -4.37 9.11
N GLY A 221 19.37 -3.41 8.21
CA GLY A 221 19.44 -3.59 6.76
C GLY A 221 18.14 -4.05 6.09
N VAL A 222 17.02 -4.09 6.80
CA VAL A 222 15.70 -4.35 6.20
C VAL A 222 15.07 -3.02 5.76
N LEU A 223 15.29 -2.67 4.50
CA LEU A 223 14.82 -1.41 3.94
C LEU A 223 13.43 -1.57 3.32
N ARG A 224 12.46 -0.79 3.80
CA ARG A 224 11.06 -0.80 3.32
C ARG A 224 10.52 0.62 3.12
N THR A 225 9.73 0.83 2.06
CA THR A 225 9.08 2.10 1.72
C THR A 225 7.99 2.47 2.73
N SER A 226 7.38 3.65 2.60
CA SER A 226 6.17 4.04 3.35
C SER A 226 4.98 3.10 3.11
N THR A 227 4.91 2.42 1.96
CA THR A 227 3.91 1.38 1.66
C THR A 227 4.29 -0.01 2.18
N MET A 228 5.39 -0.12 2.94
CA MET A 228 5.94 -1.37 3.45
C MET A 228 6.51 -2.33 2.39
N GLU A 229 6.74 -1.89 1.15
CA GLU A 229 7.43 -2.69 0.13
C GLU A 229 8.93 -2.71 0.39
N ARG A 230 9.59 -3.85 0.17
CA ARG A 230 11.05 -3.93 0.31
C ARG A 230 11.72 -3.20 -0.85
N TYR A 231 12.75 -2.42 -0.54
CA TYR A 231 13.68 -1.89 -1.53
C TYR A 231 15.10 -2.26 -1.14
N TYR A 232 16.03 -2.16 -2.09
CA TYR A 232 17.43 -2.49 -1.87
C TYR A 232 18.29 -1.26 -2.16
N ALA A 233 19.18 -0.93 -1.23
CA ALA A 233 20.13 0.15 -1.37
C ALA A 233 21.48 -0.28 -0.76
N LEU A 234 22.56 0.31 -1.27
CA LEU A 234 23.88 0.09 -0.71
C LEU A 234 23.94 0.69 0.71
N PRO A 235 24.62 0.04 1.67
CA PRO A 235 24.85 0.62 2.98
C PRO A 235 25.79 1.83 2.88
N HIS A 236 25.73 2.70 3.90
CA HIS A 236 26.69 3.79 4.01
C HIS A 236 28.11 3.28 4.21
N LEU A 237 29.08 4.00 3.64
CA LEU A 237 30.50 3.77 3.91
C LEU A 237 30.84 4.29 5.31
N ARG A 238 30.85 3.38 6.29
CA ARG A 238 31.19 3.74 7.69
C ARG A 238 32.68 4.07 7.85
N SER A 239 33.55 3.36 7.14
CA SER A 239 35.00 3.52 7.24
C SER A 239 35.71 2.95 6.03
N GLY A 240 36.90 3.47 5.73
CA GLY A 240 37.78 2.96 4.69
C GLY A 240 37.49 3.51 3.29
N PRO A 241 38.25 3.05 2.28
CA PRO A 241 38.10 3.50 0.90
C PRO A 241 36.87 2.86 0.23
N ALA A 242 36.23 3.60 -0.68
CA ALA A 242 35.08 3.08 -1.45
C ALA A 242 35.44 1.86 -2.33
N MET A 243 36.66 1.84 -2.86
CA MET A 243 37.18 0.71 -3.62
C MET A 243 38.05 -0.18 -2.74
N PRO A 244 37.93 -1.52 -2.83
CA PRO A 244 38.72 -2.44 -2.02
C PRO A 244 40.21 -2.32 -2.38
N ARG A 245 41.05 -1.97 -1.39
CA ARG A 245 42.51 -1.92 -1.53
C ARG A 245 43.19 -3.19 -1.02
N ILE A 246 43.00 -3.51 0.26
CA ILE A 246 43.56 -4.71 0.89
C ILE A 246 42.84 -5.97 0.38
N LEU A 247 41.53 -5.87 0.12
CA LEU A 247 40.69 -6.92 -0.44
C LEU A 247 40.56 -6.83 -1.97
N ALA A 248 41.52 -6.20 -2.65
CA ALA A 248 41.52 -6.12 -4.10
C ALA A 248 41.56 -7.53 -4.69
N GLN A 249 40.62 -7.82 -5.60
CA GLN A 249 40.63 -9.09 -6.33
C GLN A 249 41.78 -9.10 -7.34
N PRO A 250 42.36 -10.26 -7.65
CA PRO A 250 43.33 -10.35 -8.73
C PRO A 250 42.69 -9.88 -10.03
N SER A 251 43.42 -9.11 -10.83
CA SER A 251 42.87 -8.46 -12.04
C SER A 251 42.35 -9.45 -13.10
N GLY A 252 42.72 -10.73 -13.01
CA GLY A 252 42.39 -11.77 -13.99
C GLY A 252 43.20 -11.68 -15.30
N VAL A 253 43.93 -10.58 -15.52
CA VAL A 253 44.82 -10.39 -16.67
C VAL A 253 46.18 -11.01 -16.35
N PHE A 254 46.77 -11.73 -17.32
CA PHE A 254 48.15 -12.21 -17.17
C PHE A 254 49.08 -11.00 -17.05
N PRO A 255 49.86 -10.86 -15.96
CA PRO A 255 50.53 -9.61 -15.62
C PRO A 255 51.83 -9.44 -16.42
N TRP A 256 51.74 -9.37 -17.75
CA TRP A 256 52.86 -8.89 -18.57
C TRP A 256 53.12 -7.43 -18.22
N GLY A 257 54.30 -7.17 -17.65
CA GLY A 257 54.73 -5.83 -17.32
C GLY A 257 54.83 -4.97 -18.57
N LYS A 258 54.32 -3.74 -18.51
CA LYS A 258 54.38 -2.79 -19.63
C LYS A 258 55.81 -2.54 -20.17
N TYR A 259 56.82 -2.71 -19.32
CA TYR A 259 58.24 -2.61 -19.70
C TYR A 259 58.91 -3.97 -19.94
N THR A 260 58.30 -5.10 -19.53
CA THR A 260 58.86 -6.43 -19.83
C THR A 260 58.51 -6.87 -21.25
N TYR A 261 57.33 -6.48 -21.75
CA TYR A 261 56.91 -6.75 -23.12
C TYR A 261 56.43 -5.44 -23.76
N MET A 262 57.35 -4.70 -24.38
CA MET A 262 57.11 -3.35 -24.91
C MET A 262 56.33 -3.37 -26.23
N LEU A 263 55.02 -3.68 -26.17
CA LEU A 263 54.12 -3.69 -27.33
C LEU A 263 53.38 -2.35 -27.55
N GLY A 264 53.26 -1.51 -26.51
CA GLY A 264 52.53 -0.23 -26.57
C GLY A 264 52.19 0.32 -25.19
N GLY A 265 51.75 1.58 -25.13
CA GLY A 265 51.33 2.23 -23.88
C GLY A 265 52.48 2.70 -22.96
N THR A 266 53.74 2.47 -23.34
CA THR A 266 54.91 3.01 -22.66
C THR A 266 55.25 4.40 -23.22
N LYS A 267 55.22 5.42 -22.36
CA LYS A 267 55.75 6.75 -22.66
C LYS A 267 57.14 6.85 -22.04
N ILE A 268 58.17 6.61 -22.83
CA ILE A 268 59.58 6.74 -22.42
C ILE A 268 60.13 7.98 -23.11
N HIS A 269 60.68 8.91 -22.34
CA HIS A 269 61.31 10.11 -22.89
C HIS A 269 62.48 9.69 -23.81
N PRO A 270 62.68 10.32 -24.98
CA PRO A 270 63.71 9.91 -25.94
C PRO A 270 65.12 9.79 -25.34
N LEU A 271 65.47 10.67 -24.40
CA LEU A 271 66.74 10.63 -23.65
C LEU A 271 66.97 9.31 -22.88
N HIS A 272 65.91 8.64 -22.46
CA HIS A 272 65.97 7.44 -21.62
C HIS A 272 65.64 6.15 -22.39
N ARG A 273 65.85 6.15 -23.71
CA ARG A 273 65.53 5.00 -24.56
C ARG A 273 66.35 3.75 -24.15
N PRO A 274 65.70 2.64 -23.74
CA PRO A 274 66.40 1.43 -23.31
C PRO A 274 66.73 0.51 -24.50
N ASP A 275 67.39 -0.62 -24.21
CA ASP A 275 67.58 -1.79 -25.08
C ASP A 275 68.28 -1.54 -26.42
N GLY A 276 69.19 -0.56 -26.44
CA GLY A 276 70.08 -0.26 -27.58
C GLY A 276 71.49 -0.82 -27.44
N PHE A 277 71.76 -1.82 -26.59
CA PHE A 277 73.12 -2.25 -26.21
C PHE A 277 74.03 -2.63 -27.38
N PHE A 278 73.46 -3.15 -28.47
CA PHE A 278 74.18 -3.46 -29.72
C PHE A 278 73.89 -2.45 -30.84
N LYS A 279 73.35 -1.28 -30.50
CA LYS A 279 72.97 -0.18 -31.41
C LYS A 279 73.43 1.15 -30.79
N ASP A 280 72.51 2.10 -30.63
CA ASP A 280 72.77 3.46 -30.18
C ASP A 280 73.31 3.55 -28.74
N ASN A 281 73.02 2.56 -27.88
CA ASN A 281 73.50 2.54 -26.49
C ASN A 281 74.81 1.73 -26.32
N MET A 282 75.41 1.21 -27.40
CA MET A 282 76.72 0.53 -27.34
C MET A 282 77.85 1.51 -26.99
N TYR A 283 77.67 2.78 -27.39
CA TYR A 283 78.55 3.89 -27.08
C TYR A 283 77.77 4.95 -26.29
N PRO A 284 77.58 4.75 -24.98
CA PRO A 284 76.96 5.75 -24.14
C PRO A 284 77.82 7.02 -24.10
N ALA A 285 77.16 8.18 -23.96
CA ALA A 285 77.81 9.47 -23.79
C ALA A 285 78.57 9.58 -22.46
#